data_AF-A0A2E5YGB3-F1
#
_entry.id   AF-A0A2E5YGB3-F1
#
_cell.length_a   1.000
_cell.length_b   1.000
_cell.length_c   1.000
_cell.angle_alpha   90.00
_cell.angle_beta   90.00
_cell.angle_gamma   90.00
#
_symmetry.space_group_name_H-M   'P 1'
#
loop_
_entity.id
_entity.type
_entity.pdbx_description
1 polymer ?
#
loop_
_entity_poly.entity_id
_entity_poly.type
_entity_poly.pdbx_seq_one_letter_code
_entity_poly.pdbx_strand_id
1 'polypeptide(L)'
;MVHSRGGGAPARGDVLASDEALVVTGRFPRCRFSNLVLWNPYQMTYDYARRQTSLNRAQTALEPDGSFRMIVAHEDPGLPNWIDTEGRLTGTMFWRFFLPEEPPQTPMAEVVKLDWIRGGG
;
A
#
# COMPACT_ATOMS: atom_id res chain seq x y z
N MET A 1 0.78 -5.49 -9.97
CA MET A 1 2.12 -5.17 -10.51
C MET A 1 2.35 -3.67 -10.36
N VAL A 2 3.08 -3.27 -9.32
CA VAL A 2 3.62 -1.91 -9.19
C VAL A 2 5.11 -2.04 -9.34
N HIS A 3 5.67 -1.47 -10.40
CA HIS A 3 7.11 -1.46 -10.61
C HIS A 3 7.72 -0.35 -9.74
N SER A 4 8.51 -0.73 -8.74
CA SER A 4 9.42 0.20 -8.06
C SER A 4 10.75 0.27 -8.82
N ARG A 5 11.24 1.48 -9.07
CA ARG A 5 12.65 1.73 -9.38
C ARG A 5 13.22 2.55 -8.22
N GLY A 6 13.94 1.90 -7.32
CA GLY A 6 14.66 2.50 -6.20
C GLY A 6 15.69 1.53 -5.65
N GLY A 7 16.95 1.98 -5.53
CA GLY A 7 18.12 1.14 -5.27
C GLY A 7 18.16 0.52 -3.88
N GLY A 8 17.85 -0.76 -3.82
CA GLY A 8 18.14 -1.74 -2.77
C GLY A 8 18.08 -3.12 -3.43
N ALA A 9 18.64 -4.17 -2.80
CA ALA A 9 18.71 -5.52 -3.40
C ALA A 9 17.37 -5.92 -4.06
N PRO A 10 17.36 -6.59 -5.23
CA PRO A 10 16.14 -6.84 -5.97
C PRO A 10 15.24 -7.80 -5.19
N ALA A 11 14.27 -7.25 -4.44
CA ALA A 11 13.03 -7.96 -4.21
C ALA A 11 12.47 -8.30 -5.61
N ARG A 12 12.13 -9.56 -5.84
CA ARG A 12 11.31 -9.91 -7.01
C ARG A 12 10.04 -9.07 -6.88
N GLY A 13 9.88 -8.04 -7.73
CA GLY A 13 8.83 -7.01 -7.57
C GLY A 13 7.39 -7.54 -7.63
N ASP A 14 7.22 -8.85 -7.78
CA ASP A 14 6.00 -9.63 -7.76
C ASP A 14 5.77 -10.43 -6.45
N VAL A 15 6.75 -10.52 -5.55
CA VAL A 15 6.70 -11.32 -4.31
C VAL A 15 7.09 -10.48 -3.08
N LEU A 16 6.30 -10.57 -2.01
CA LEU A 16 6.58 -9.99 -0.69
C LEU A 16 6.83 -11.11 0.33
N ALA A 17 8.05 -11.23 0.86
CA ALA A 17 8.38 -12.25 1.86
C ALA A 17 7.66 -12.01 3.20
N SER A 18 7.63 -13.01 4.08
CA SER A 18 6.92 -12.94 5.36
C SER A 18 7.47 -11.87 6.31
N ASP A 19 8.76 -11.55 6.22
CA ASP A 19 9.47 -10.55 7.04
C ASP A 19 9.65 -9.20 6.32
N GLU A 20 8.92 -8.99 5.22
CA GLU A 20 8.99 -7.78 4.40
C GLU A 20 7.68 -7.00 4.42
N ALA A 21 7.81 -5.70 4.17
CA ALA A 21 6.71 -4.79 3.93
C ALA A 21 6.96 -4.03 2.62
N LEU A 22 5.89 -3.80 1.86
CA LEU A 22 5.89 -2.85 0.75
C LEU A 22 5.42 -1.50 1.28
N VAL A 23 6.33 -0.54 1.38
CA VAL A 23 6.02 0.84 1.74
C VAL A 23 5.65 1.58 0.47
N VAL A 24 4.47 2.21 0.46
CA VAL A 24 3.95 2.94 -0.69
C VAL A 24 3.73 4.40 -0.29
N THR A 25 4.37 5.32 -1.01
CA THR A 25 4.33 6.75 -0.74
C THR A 25 3.78 7.52 -1.93
N GLY A 26 3.09 8.62 -1.66
CA GLY A 26 2.51 9.44 -2.72
C GLY A 26 1.52 10.46 -2.20
N ARG A 27 0.71 10.99 -3.12
CA ARG A 27 -0.34 11.97 -2.83
C ARG A 27 -1.62 11.56 -3.53
N PHE A 28 -2.74 11.68 -2.83
CA PHE A 28 -4.03 11.56 -3.49
C PHE A 28 -4.28 12.80 -4.38
N PRO A 29 -4.83 12.65 -5.59
CA PRO A 29 -5.38 13.78 -6.29
C PRO A 29 -6.56 14.35 -5.51
N ARG A 30 -6.88 15.63 -5.73
CA ARG A 30 -8.18 16.22 -5.38
C ARG A 30 -9.24 15.47 -6.15
N CYS A 31 -10.10 14.78 -5.41
CA CYS A 31 -11.14 13.92 -5.93
C CYS A 31 -12.19 13.68 -4.85
N ARG A 32 -13.37 13.20 -5.23
CA ARG A 32 -14.46 12.93 -4.28
C ARG A 32 -14.19 11.71 -3.40
N PHE A 33 -13.49 10.74 -3.94
CA PHE A 33 -13.14 9.52 -3.24
C PHE A 33 -11.87 8.92 -3.84
N SER A 34 -11.00 8.42 -2.97
CA SER A 34 -9.85 7.62 -3.37
C SER A 34 -9.59 6.49 -2.39
N ASN A 35 -9.14 5.35 -2.91
CA ASN A 35 -8.68 4.24 -2.08
C ASN A 35 -7.58 3.41 -2.76
N LEU A 36 -6.85 2.68 -1.92
CA LEU A 36 -6.04 1.52 -2.30
C LEU A 36 -6.75 0.26 -1.79
N VAL A 37 -6.89 -0.75 -2.65
CA VAL A 37 -7.39 -2.09 -2.29
C VAL A 37 -6.46 -3.18 -2.81
N LEU A 38 -6.37 -4.28 -2.06
CA LEU A 38 -5.72 -5.49 -2.55
C LEU A 38 -6.73 -6.42 -3.23
N TRP A 39 -6.34 -6.90 -4.41
CA TRP A 39 -7.09 -7.87 -5.21
C TRP A 39 -6.32 -9.17 -5.36
N ASN A 40 -7.06 -10.28 -5.36
CA ASN A 40 -6.54 -11.59 -5.73
C ASN A 40 -6.34 -11.70 -7.25
N PRO A 41 -5.67 -12.75 -7.75
CA PRO A 41 -5.49 -12.98 -9.19
C PRO A 41 -6.80 -13.10 -9.99
N TYR A 42 -7.92 -13.33 -9.32
CA TYR A 42 -9.26 -13.41 -9.90
C TYR A 42 -10.03 -12.09 -9.82
N GLN A 43 -9.34 -10.97 -9.55
CA GLN A 43 -9.91 -9.61 -9.48
C GLN A 43 -11.00 -9.43 -8.42
N MET A 44 -10.97 -10.25 -7.37
CA MET A 44 -11.84 -10.10 -6.21
C MET A 44 -11.07 -9.47 -5.05
N THR A 45 -11.76 -8.66 -4.25
CA THR A 45 -11.22 -8.15 -2.99
C THR A 45 -10.91 -9.30 -2.03
N TYR A 46 -9.94 -9.09 -1.17
CA TYR A 46 -9.71 -9.93 0.02
C TYR A 46 -10.85 -9.76 1.04
N ASP A 47 -10.77 -10.42 2.21
CA ASP A 47 -11.83 -10.39 3.23
C ASP A 47 -11.89 -9.03 3.95
N TYR A 48 -12.44 -8.03 3.26
CA TYR A 48 -12.64 -6.68 3.78
C TYR A 48 -13.59 -6.62 4.99
N ALA A 49 -14.40 -7.67 5.21
CA ALA A 49 -15.34 -7.70 6.33
C ALA A 49 -14.64 -7.99 7.66
N ARG A 50 -13.47 -8.64 7.62
CA ARG A 50 -12.72 -9.05 8.82
C ARG A 50 -11.33 -8.44 8.92
N ARG A 51 -10.78 -7.93 7.81
CA ARG A 51 -9.39 -7.48 7.73
C ARG A 51 -9.26 -6.16 6.99
N GLN A 52 -8.25 -5.38 7.37
CA GLN A 52 -7.92 -4.10 6.75
C GLN A 52 -7.18 -4.33 5.42
N THR A 53 -7.90 -4.80 4.40
CA THR A 53 -7.35 -5.14 3.07
C THR A 53 -7.46 -3.98 2.06
N SER A 54 -7.92 -2.83 2.54
CA SER A 54 -8.03 -1.58 1.80
C SER A 54 -8.05 -0.39 2.75
N LEU A 55 -7.65 0.78 2.25
CA LEU A 55 -7.81 2.05 2.93
C LEU A 55 -8.27 3.11 1.93
N ASN A 56 -9.29 3.87 2.32
CA ASN A 56 -9.67 5.08 1.60
C ASN A 56 -8.98 6.32 2.20
N ARG A 57 -9.00 7.44 1.46
CA ARG A 57 -8.35 8.70 1.88
C ARG A 57 -8.84 9.20 3.23
N ALA A 58 -10.13 9.03 3.57
CA ALA A 58 -10.66 9.48 4.86
C ALA A 58 -10.17 8.62 6.05
N GLN A 59 -9.75 7.37 5.79
CA GLN A 59 -9.13 6.49 6.78
C GLN A 59 -7.60 6.63 6.82
N THR A 60 -7.00 7.30 5.84
CA THR A 60 -5.54 7.40 5.71
C THR A 60 -5.03 8.54 6.59
N ALA A 61 -4.13 8.22 7.52
CA ALA A 61 -3.34 9.23 8.20
C ALA A 61 -2.36 9.86 7.21
N LEU A 62 -2.46 11.18 7.00
CA LEU A 62 -1.58 11.92 6.11
C LEU A 62 -0.41 12.52 6.89
N GLU A 63 0.71 12.66 6.20
CA GLU A 63 1.86 13.41 6.68
C GLU A 63 1.54 14.92 6.74
N PRO A 64 2.32 15.74 7.48
CA PRO A 64 2.08 17.19 7.59
C PRO A 64 2.05 17.93 6.24
N ASP A 65 2.77 17.41 5.24
CA ASP A 65 2.79 17.98 3.90
C ASP A 65 1.57 17.54 3.06
N GLY A 66 0.72 16.64 3.56
CA GLY A 66 -0.44 16.08 2.88
C GLY A 66 -0.14 14.86 2.00
N SER A 67 1.08 14.31 2.04
CA SER A 67 1.40 13.01 1.44
C SER A 67 0.89 11.86 2.31
N PHE A 68 0.90 10.65 1.77
CA PHE A 68 0.64 9.43 2.52
C PHE A 68 1.87 8.53 2.53
N ARG A 69 1.96 7.73 3.59
CA ARG A 69 2.82 6.54 3.68
C ARG A 69 1.93 5.35 4.09
N MET A 70 1.71 4.43 3.16
CA MET A 70 0.93 3.20 3.39
C MET A 70 1.87 2.00 3.49
N ILE A 71 1.51 1.02 4.31
CA ILE A 71 2.32 -0.17 4.57
C ILE A 71 1.52 -1.39 4.16
N VAL A 72 1.97 -2.14 3.16
CA VAL A 72 1.37 -3.43 2.80
C VAL A 72 2.25 -4.54 3.38
N ALA A 73 1.71 -5.35 4.30
CA ALA A 73 2.47 -6.38 5.01
C ALA A 73 1.58 -7.52 5.50
N HIS A 74 2.18 -8.68 5.77
CA HIS A 74 1.48 -9.87 6.28
C HIS A 74 1.08 -9.76 7.76
N GLU A 75 1.85 -9.02 8.53
CA GLU A 75 1.62 -8.80 9.96
C GLU A 75 1.39 -7.33 10.24
N ASP A 76 0.58 -7.04 11.26
CA ASP A 76 0.39 -5.68 11.77
C ASP A 76 1.73 -5.13 12.30
N PRO A 77 2.29 -4.06 11.70
CA PRO A 77 3.50 -3.43 12.21
C PRO A 77 3.24 -2.53 13.43
N GLY A 78 1.98 -2.34 13.85
CA GLY A 78 1.59 -1.39 14.89
C GLY A 78 1.64 0.07 14.42
N LEU A 79 1.66 0.30 13.11
CA LEU A 79 1.77 1.61 12.48
C LEU A 79 0.47 1.97 11.74
N PRO A 80 0.13 3.26 11.61
CA PRO A 80 -1.02 3.68 10.83
C PRO A 80 -0.87 3.26 9.36
N ASN A 81 -1.98 3.27 8.64
CA ASN A 81 -2.04 3.00 7.20
C ASN A 81 -1.56 1.60 6.77
N TRP A 82 -1.59 0.62 7.67
CA TRP A 82 -1.30 -0.77 7.35
C TRP A 82 -2.42 -1.40 6.49
N ILE A 83 -2.06 -2.24 5.53
CA ILE A 83 -2.96 -3.03 4.71
C ILE A 83 -2.50 -4.49 4.74
N ASP A 84 -3.40 -5.36 5.19
CA ASP A 84 -3.14 -6.79 5.39
C ASP A 84 -3.15 -7.56 4.06
N THR A 85 -2.07 -8.26 3.75
CA THR A 85 -1.94 -9.16 2.58
C THR A 85 -2.64 -10.50 2.76
N GLU A 86 -3.09 -10.80 3.98
CA GLU A 86 -3.65 -12.09 4.41
C GLU A 86 -2.69 -13.26 4.17
N GLY A 87 -1.38 -13.03 4.34
CA GLY A 87 -0.36 -14.05 4.11
C GLY A 87 -0.04 -14.33 2.63
N ARG A 88 -0.65 -13.59 1.69
CA ARG A 88 -0.40 -13.80 0.25
C ARG A 88 0.91 -13.14 -0.16
N LEU A 89 1.81 -13.97 -0.66
CA LEU A 89 3.11 -13.51 -1.17
C LEU A 89 2.97 -12.64 -2.42
N THR A 90 1.90 -12.80 -3.19
CA THR A 90 1.67 -12.07 -4.45
C THR A 90 0.24 -11.55 -4.52
N GLY A 91 0.06 -10.42 -5.21
CA GLY A 91 -1.24 -9.76 -5.33
C GLY A 91 -1.22 -8.55 -6.24
N THR A 92 -2.38 -7.91 -6.39
CA THR A 92 -2.51 -6.67 -7.16
C THR A 92 -3.04 -5.55 -6.28
N MET A 93 -2.31 -4.44 -6.23
CA MET A 93 -2.79 -3.18 -5.71
C MET A 93 -3.65 -2.48 -6.76
N PHE A 94 -4.87 -2.13 -6.40
CA PHE A 94 -5.78 -1.38 -7.27
C PHE A 94 -6.11 -0.03 -6.64
N TRP A 95 -5.79 1.04 -7.36
CA TRP A 95 -6.09 2.41 -6.96
C TRP A 95 -7.39 2.87 -7.60
N ARG A 96 -8.28 3.49 -6.82
CA ARG A 96 -9.47 4.16 -7.35
C ARG A 96 -9.39 5.64 -7.05
N PHE A 97 -9.77 6.44 -8.04
CA PHE A 97 -9.93 7.88 -7.92
C PHE A 97 -11.24 8.26 -8.61
N PHE A 98 -12.18 8.83 -7.87
CA PHE A 98 -13.49 9.18 -8.40
C PHE A 98 -13.56 10.69 -8.62
N LEU A 99 -13.81 11.07 -9.86
CA LEU A 99 -13.87 12.48 -10.30
C LEU A 99 -12.59 13.25 -9.93
N PRO A 100 -11.41 12.81 -10.38
CA PRO A 100 -10.17 13.53 -10.10
C PRO A 100 -10.14 14.87 -10.86
N GLU A 101 -9.77 15.94 -10.16
CA GLU A 101 -9.61 17.29 -10.72
C GLU A 101 -8.24 17.49 -11.39
N GLU A 102 -7.31 16.57 -11.14
CA GLU A 102 -5.99 16.51 -11.76
C GLU A 102 -5.60 15.06 -12.09
N PRO A 103 -4.66 14.84 -13.03
CA PRO A 103 -4.13 13.52 -13.28
C PRO A 103 -3.55 12.88 -12.00
N PRO A 104 -3.95 11.66 -11.64
CA PRO A 104 -3.35 10.95 -10.52
C PRO A 104 -1.84 10.77 -10.73
N GLN A 105 -1.06 11.00 -9.68
CA GLN A 105 0.37 10.73 -9.70
C GLN A 105 0.63 9.26 -9.40
N THR A 106 1.63 8.67 -10.05
CA THR A 106 2.08 7.30 -9.77
C THR A 106 2.75 7.27 -8.39
N PRO A 107 2.24 6.48 -7.42
CA PRO A 107 2.91 6.31 -6.13
C PRO A 107 4.28 5.64 -6.29
N MET A 108 5.20 5.97 -5.40
CA MET A 108 6.45 5.24 -5.24
C MET A 108 6.22 4.04 -4.33
N ALA A 109 6.98 2.98 -4.54
CA ALA A 109 6.94 1.81 -3.68
C ALA A 109 8.36 1.30 -3.42
N GLU A 110 8.60 0.74 -2.24
CA GLU A 110 9.85 0.08 -1.90
C GLU A 110 9.58 -1.10 -0.97
N VAL A 111 10.34 -2.18 -1.17
CA VAL A 111 10.30 -3.33 -0.26
C VAL A 111 11.37 -3.12 0.81
N VAL A 112 10.94 -3.18 2.06
CA VAL A 112 11.80 -3.01 3.25
C VAL A 112 11.58 -4.16 4.21
N LYS A 113 12.50 -4.35 5.16
CA LYS A 113 12.29 -5.29 6.26
C LYS A 113 11.24 -4.77 7.22
N LEU A 114 10.37 -5.66 7.68
CA LEU A 114 9.28 -5.32 8.60
C LEU A 114 9.83 -4.76 9.92
N ASP A 115 10.95 -5.28 10.41
CA ASP A 115 11.56 -4.78 11.65
C ASP A 115 12.20 -3.40 11.48
N TRP A 116 12.64 -3.04 10.28
CA TRP A 116 13.18 -1.71 10.00
C TRP A 116 12.10 -0.63 10.17
N ILE A 117 10.87 -0.88 9.69
CA ILE A 117 9.77 0.09 9.89
C ILE A 117 9.28 0.15 11.34
N ARG A 118 9.30 -0.97 12.08
CA ARG A 118 8.95 -1.00 13.52
C ARG A 118 9.92 -0.18 14.36
N GLY A 119 11.19 -0.11 13.96
CA GLY A 119 12.25 0.63 14.66
C GLY A 119 12.25 2.15 14.45
N GLY A 120 11.30 2.71 13.69
CA GLY A 120 11.20 4.16 13.44
C GLY A 120 12.07 4.67 12.29
N GLY A 121 12.29 3.84 11.27
CA GLY A 121 13.05 4.18 10.05
C GLY A 121 12.60 5.45 9.34
#